data_AF-A0A852K5P0-F1
#
_entry.id   AF-A0A852K5P0-F1
#
_cell.length_a   1.000
_cell.length_b   1.000
_cell.length_c   1.000
_cell.angle_alpha   90.00
_cell.angle_beta   90.00
_cell.angle_gamma   90.00
#
_symmetry.space_group_name_H-M   'P 1'
#
loop_
_entity.id
_entity.type
_entity.pdbx_description
1 polymer ?
#
loop_
_entity_poly.entity_id
_entity_poly.type
_entity_poly.pdbx_seq_one_letter_code
_entity_poly.pdbx_strand_id
1 'polypeptide(L)' 'LRCGECGKDFPAANALLLHRRHRCEDKPHTCGVCGKRFTYGHSLKVHERVHTGDRPFRCALCGKAFKQSNALASHERVHT' A
#
# COMPACT_ATOMS: atom_id res chain seq x y z
N LEU A 1 10.90 -12.57 23.78
CA LEU A 1 10.27 -11.23 23.89
C LEU A 1 9.59 -10.91 22.57
N ARG A 2 8.30 -10.54 22.59
CA ARG A 2 7.49 -10.39 21.37
C ARG A 2 7.24 -8.92 21.04
N CYS A 3 7.32 -8.55 19.77
CA CYS A 3 6.94 -7.22 19.30
C CYS A 3 5.41 -7.09 19.26
N GLY A 4 4.83 -6.11 19.97
CA GLY A 4 3.39 -5.88 19.98
C GLY A 4 2.83 -5.34 18.65
N GLU A 5 3.69 -4.74 17.83
CA GLU A 5 3.29 -4.13 16.55
C GLU A 5 3.27 -5.13 15.41
N CYS A 6 4.16 -6.14 15.43
CA CYS A 6 4.32 -7.10 14.33
C CYS A 6 4.40 -8.57 14.74
N GLY A 7 4.26 -8.85 16.02
CA GLY A 7 4.14 -10.21 16.55
C GLY A 7 5.42 -11.05 16.50
N LYS A 8 6.55 -10.51 16.00
CA LYS A 8 7.84 -11.22 15.90
C LYS A 8 8.46 -11.47 17.28
N ASP A 9 9.03 -12.66 17.45
CA ASP A 9 9.74 -13.08 18.65
C ASP A 9 11.24 -12.83 18.54
N PHE A 10 11.80 -12.34 19.64
CA PHE A 10 13.22 -12.03 19.79
C PHE A 10 13.80 -12.72 21.02
N PRO A 11 15.03 -13.24 20.92
CA PRO A 11 15.69 -13.94 22.03
C PRO A 11 16.19 -12.99 23.12
N ALA A 12 16.35 -11.69 22.84
CA ALA A 12 16.90 -10.71 23.78
C ALA A 12 16.24 -9.32 23.68
N ALA A 13 16.28 -8.57 24.79
CA ALA A 13 15.63 -7.25 24.89
C ALA A 13 16.29 -6.18 24.02
N ASN A 14 17.62 -6.22 23.89
CA ASN A 14 18.36 -5.33 22.99
C ASN A 14 17.98 -5.54 21.52
N ALA A 15 17.75 -6.79 21.09
CA ALA A 15 17.31 -7.12 19.73
C ALA A 15 15.90 -6.58 19.48
N LEU A 16 14.98 -6.70 20.45
CA LEU A 16 13.65 -6.09 20.37
C LEU A 16 13.73 -4.55 20.35
N LEU A 17 14.62 -3.93 21.13
CA LEU A 17 14.79 -2.47 21.15
C LEU A 17 15.35 -1.94 19.83
N LEU A 18 16.38 -2.56 19.26
CA LEU A 18 16.91 -2.23 17.93
C LEU A 18 15.88 -2.45 16.84
N HIS A 19 15.10 -3.54 16.93
CA HIS A 19 13.98 -3.81 16.05
C HIS A 19 12.84 -2.78 16.14
N ARG A 20 12.58 -2.22 17.33
CA ARG A 20 11.64 -1.10 17.47
C ARG A 20 12.23 0.20 16.91
N ARG A 21 13.56 0.34 16.97
CA ARG A 21 14.32 1.51 16.49
C ARG A 21 14.35 1.56 14.96
N HIS A 22 14.61 0.43 14.32
CA HIS A 22 14.37 0.20 12.88
C HIS A 22 12.92 -0.21 12.72
N ARG A 23 12.00 0.79 12.68
CA ARG A 23 10.55 0.61 12.48
C ARG A 23 10.25 -0.73 11.82
N CYS A 24 9.60 -1.62 12.56
CA CYS A 24 9.29 -2.96 12.09
C CYS A 24 8.77 -2.82 10.64
N GLU A 25 9.47 -3.40 9.65
CA GLU A 25 9.01 -3.45 8.24
C GLU A 25 7.78 -4.38 8.10
N ASP A 26 6.96 -4.41 9.14
CA ASP A 26 5.64 -4.98 9.15
C ASP A 26 4.77 -3.99 8.43
N LYS A 27 4.56 -4.28 7.16
CA LYS A 27 3.48 -3.71 6.37
C LYS A 27 2.17 -3.94 7.13
N PRO A 28 1.67 -2.98 7.94
CA PRO A 28 0.62 -3.26 8.92
C PRO A 28 -0.74 -3.35 8.24
N HIS A 29 -0.83 -2.79 7.03
CA HIS A 29 -2.04 -2.75 6.24
C HIS A 29 -2.13 -3.98 5.35
N THR A 30 -2.99 -4.91 5.72
CA THR A 30 -3.18 -6.16 4.98
C THR A 30 -4.47 -6.09 4.17
N CYS A 31 -4.43 -6.50 2.91
CA CYS A 31 -5.61 -6.60 2.07
C CYS A 31 -6.47 -7.78 2.50
N GLY A 32 -7.74 -7.50 2.85
CA GLY A 32 -8.68 -8.52 3.26
C GLY A 32 -9.06 -9.53 2.17
N VAL A 33 -8.85 -9.20 0.89
CA VAL A 33 -9.22 -10.08 -0.24
C VAL A 33 -8.11 -11.06 -0.61
N CYS A 34 -6.85 -10.60 -0.66
CA CYS A 34 -5.73 -11.40 -1.17
C CYS A 34 -4.56 -11.53 -0.18
N GLY A 35 -4.67 -10.99 1.03
CA GLY A 35 -3.63 -11.07 2.07
C GLY A 35 -2.37 -10.27 1.79
N LYS A 36 -2.29 -9.52 0.68
CA LYS A 36 -1.12 -8.67 0.37
C LYS A 36 -0.95 -7.58 1.42
N ARG A 37 0.29 -7.36 1.84
CA ARG A 37 0.65 -6.39 2.88
C ARG A 37 1.23 -5.12 2.27
N PHE A 38 0.89 -3.97 2.84
CA PHE A 38 1.33 -2.63 2.46
C PHE A 38 1.89 -1.85 3.65
N THR A 39 2.95 -1.09 3.41
CA THR A 39 3.58 -0.23 4.43
C THR A 39 2.67 0.93 4.83
N TYR A 40 1.88 1.45 3.89
CA TYR A 40 1.01 2.60 4.11
C TYR A 40 -0.45 2.27 3.77
N GLY A 41 -1.38 2.81 4.57
CA GLY A 41 -2.82 2.60 4.39
C GLY A 41 -3.35 3.14 3.06
N HIS A 42 -2.80 4.27 2.58
CA HIS A 42 -3.17 4.80 1.26
C HIS A 42 -2.79 3.83 0.12
N SER A 43 -1.65 3.13 0.26
CA SER A 43 -1.22 2.13 -0.73
C SER A 43 -2.14 0.91 -0.72
N LEU A 44 -2.60 0.46 0.46
CA LEU A 44 -3.63 -0.57 0.57
C LEU A 44 -4.94 -0.11 -0.09
N LYS A 45 -5.43 1.09 0.22
CA LYS A 45 -6.69 1.61 -0.35
C LYS A 45 -6.65 1.71 -1.88
N VAL A 46 -5.53 2.15 -2.44
CA VAL A 46 -5.31 2.14 -3.90
C VAL A 46 -5.26 0.72 -4.44
N HIS A 47 -4.63 -0.21 -3.72
CA HIS A 47 -4.60 -1.62 -4.09
C HIS A 47 -6.00 -2.25 -4.10
N GLU A 48 -6.86 -1.93 -3.15
CA GLU A 48 -8.23 -2.49 -3.08
C GLU A 48 -9.06 -2.18 -4.33
N ARG A 49 -8.78 -1.07 -5.03
CA ARG A 49 -9.37 -0.76 -6.34
C ARG A 49 -9.08 -1.81 -7.41
N VAL A 50 -8.07 -2.65 -7.21
CA VAL A 50 -7.79 -3.77 -8.11
C VAL A 50 -8.87 -4.84 -8.02
N HIS A 51 -9.42 -5.07 -6.83
CA HIS A 51 -10.45 -6.07 -6.60
C HIS A 51 -11.84 -5.55 -6.95
N THR A 52 -12.12 -4.29 -6.63
CA THR A 52 -13.43 -3.67 -6.91
C THR A 52 -13.58 -3.22 -8.36
N GLY A 53 -12.47 -3.10 -9.10
CA GLY A 53 -12.46 -2.52 -10.43
C GLY A 53 -12.64 -1.01 -10.46
N ASP A 54 -12.66 -0.35 -9.29
CA ASP A 54 -12.85 1.10 -9.17
C ASP A 54 -11.75 1.89 -9.91
N ARG A 55 -12.19 2.81 -10.77
CA ARG A 55 -11.33 3.67 -11.61
C ARG A 55 -11.86 5.10 -11.58
N PRO A 56 -11.63 5.83 -10.48
CA PRO A 56 -12.25 7.14 -10.28
C PRO A 56 -11.65 8.23 -11.17
N PHE A 57 -10.48 7.99 -11.76
CA PHE A 57 -9.77 9.00 -12.56
C PHE A 57 -10.03 8.76 -14.05
N ARG A 58 -10.87 9.60 -14.66
CA ARG A 58 -11.25 9.46 -16.07
C ARG A 58 -10.60 10.55 -16.92
N CYS A 59 -10.00 10.16 -18.03
CA CYS A 59 -9.50 11.09 -19.03
C CYS A 59 -10.67 11.79 -19.71
N ALA A 60 -10.66 13.12 -19.70
CA ALA A 60 -11.70 13.94 -20.32
C ALA A 60 -11.71 13.82 -21.85
N LEU A 61 -10.56 13.55 -22.47
CA LEU A 61 -10.41 13.52 -23.93
C LEU A 61 -10.89 12.20 -24.55
N CYS A 62 -10.53 11.06 -23.97
CA CYS A 62 -10.85 9.73 -24.55
C CYS A 62 -11.73 8.86 -23.65
N GLY A 63 -12.11 9.33 -22.46
CA GLY A 63 -12.96 8.60 -21.53
C GLY A 63 -12.31 7.40 -20.84
N LYS A 64 -11.02 7.10 -21.09
CA LYS A 64 -10.30 6.01 -20.42
C LYS A 64 -10.16 6.28 -18.92
N ALA A 65 -10.37 5.25 -18.10
CA ALA A 65 -10.38 5.35 -16.65
C ALA A 65 -9.20 4.61 -15.98
N PHE A 66 -8.64 5.23 -14.95
CA PHE A 66 -7.43 4.81 -14.24
C PHE A 66 -7.70 4.67 -12.73
N LYS A 67 -6.92 3.78 -12.10
CA LYS A 67 -6.99 3.52 -10.64
C LYS A 67 -6.24 4.57 -9.81
N GLN A 68 -5.34 5.35 -10.43
CA GLN A 68 -4.49 6.34 -9.78
C GLN A 68 -4.39 7.62 -10.61
N SER A 69 -4.21 8.77 -9.94
CA SER A 69 -4.12 10.09 -10.57
C SER A 69 -2.83 10.27 -11.38
N ASN A 70 -1.69 9.78 -10.88
CA ASN A 70 -0.42 9.80 -11.60
C ASN A 70 -0.48 9.02 -12.92
N ALA A 71 -1.23 7.92 -12.97
CA ALA A 71 -1.44 7.14 -14.18
C ALA A 71 -2.29 7.91 -15.21
N LEU A 72 -3.33 8.62 -14.75
CA LEU A 72 -4.09 9.55 -15.61
C LEU A 72 -3.20 10.67 -16.13
N ALA A 73 -2.45 11.36 -15.26
CA ALA A 73 -1.59 12.47 -15.64
C ALA A 73 -0.52 12.05 -16.66
N SER A 74 0.07 10.85 -16.50
CA SER A 74 0.99 10.30 -17.49
C SER A 74 0.29 9.94 -18.80
N HIS A 75 -0.95 9.46 -18.75
CA HIS A 75 -1.72 9.15 -19.94
C HIS A 75 -2.13 10.40 -20.72
N GLU A 76 -2.44 11.49 -20.04
CA GLU A 76 -2.86 12.75 -20.68
C GLU A 76 -1.77 13.33 -21.60
N ARG A 77 -0.50 13.04 -21.31
CA ARG A 77 0.65 13.37 -22.18
C ARG A 77 0.66 12.64 -23.51
N VAL A 78 -0.20 11.65 -23.73
CA VAL A 78 -0.34 10.97 -25.02
C VAL A 78 -1.28 11.75 -25.95
N HIS A 79 -2.09 12.66 -25.41
CA HIS A 79 -3.03 13.48 -26.19
C HIS A 79 -2.49 14.88 -26.51
N THR A 80 -1.28 15.20 -26.07
CA THR A 80 -0.52 16.35 -26.58
C THR A 80 0.09 15.99 -27.91
#